data_AF-A0A9P1CFD2-F1
#
_entry.id   AF-A0A9P1CFD2-F1
#
_cell.length_a   1.000
_cell.length_b   1.000
_cell.length_c   1.000
_cell.angle_alpha   90.00
_cell.angle_beta   90.00
_cell.angle_gamma   90.00
#
_symmetry.space_group_name_H-M   'P 1'
#
loop_
_entity.id
_entity.type
_entity.pdbx_description
1 polymer ?
#
loop_
_entity_poly.entity_id
_entity_poly.type
_entity_poly.pdbx_seq_one_letter_code
_entity_poly.pdbx_strand_id
1 'polypeptide(L)'
;MGVETKQPAEQSSKVEKRSKTKRKRDRQIFLAICCQVPGEAMASSTGICVHEKEILRDVLNVWARGVLQGRSLPSEARVLSNMRGKDLPLDVRKPLQLLRRSLPVRKGHYTVTVIMPKEALRPVAEPSPKLKAKDAKGPRSSTAEKPKASVKKDAKLKAKNKDSKEKDGQKATAERTENNSGQEPRLRSASASMATWP
;
A
#
# COMPACT_ATOMS: atom_id res chain seq x y z
N MET A 1 23.67 -44.08 -64.92
CA MET A 1 24.57 -44.26 -63.75
C MET A 1 24.38 -43.01 -62.91
N GLY A 2 23.52 -43.03 -61.88
CA GLY A 2 23.77 -43.66 -60.57
C GLY A 2 24.63 -42.69 -59.76
N VAL A 3 24.16 -42.05 -58.69
CA VAL A 3 23.64 -42.67 -57.47
C VAL A 3 22.83 -41.67 -56.64
N GLU A 4 21.69 -42.17 -56.15
CA GLU A 4 20.77 -41.51 -55.23
C GLU A 4 21.22 -41.83 -53.79
N THR A 5 21.56 -40.80 -53.00
CA THR A 5 21.95 -40.99 -51.59
C THR A 5 20.83 -40.55 -50.66
N LYS A 6 20.13 -41.58 -50.16
CA LYS A 6 18.99 -41.53 -49.25
C LYS A 6 19.49 -41.40 -47.81
N GLN A 7 19.20 -40.27 -47.14
CA GLN A 7 19.46 -40.10 -45.71
C GLN A 7 18.32 -40.67 -44.86
N PRO A 8 18.59 -41.45 -43.80
CA PRO A 8 17.57 -41.94 -42.88
C PRO A 8 17.21 -40.89 -41.82
N ALA A 9 15.90 -40.77 -41.58
CA ALA A 9 15.31 -39.96 -40.52
C ALA A 9 15.50 -40.65 -39.16
N GLU A 10 16.33 -40.05 -38.30
CA GLU A 10 16.46 -40.47 -36.89
C GLU A 10 15.42 -39.73 -36.04
N GLN A 11 14.25 -40.36 -35.86
CA GLN A 11 13.23 -39.90 -34.92
C GLN A 11 13.65 -40.22 -33.49
N SER A 12 14.35 -39.28 -32.86
CA SER A 12 14.61 -39.29 -31.42
C SER A 12 13.33 -38.91 -30.66
N SER A 13 12.61 -39.93 -30.19
CA SER A 13 11.43 -39.78 -29.33
C SER A 13 11.85 -39.27 -27.95
N LYS A 14 11.90 -37.95 -27.81
CA LYS A 14 12.19 -37.25 -26.56
C LYS A 14 11.00 -37.41 -25.61
N VAL A 15 11.16 -38.28 -24.60
CA VAL A 15 10.20 -38.44 -23.50
C VAL A 15 10.15 -37.15 -22.70
N GLU A 16 9.20 -36.29 -23.04
CA GLU A 16 8.93 -35.02 -22.38
C GLU A 16 8.33 -35.29 -20.99
N LYS A 17 9.21 -35.40 -20.00
CA LYS A 17 8.84 -35.44 -18.58
C LYS A 17 8.13 -34.12 -18.24
N ARG A 18 6.79 -34.13 -18.30
CA ARG A 18 5.93 -33.07 -17.77
C ARG A 18 6.17 -32.92 -16.27
N SER A 19 7.11 -32.06 -15.93
CA SER A 19 7.33 -31.60 -14.57
C SER A 19 6.09 -30.81 -14.13
N LYS A 20 5.37 -31.34 -13.13
CA LYS A 20 4.26 -30.64 -12.49
C LYS A 20 4.80 -29.40 -11.78
N THR A 21 4.90 -28.28 -12.50
CA THR A 21 5.25 -26.99 -11.90
C THR A 21 4.13 -26.58 -10.94
N LYS A 22 4.43 -26.69 -9.64
CA LYS A 22 3.54 -26.29 -8.53
C LYS A 22 3.22 -24.81 -8.71
N ARG A 23 2.01 -24.49 -9.18
CA ARG A 23 1.56 -23.10 -9.41
C ARG A 23 1.74 -22.31 -8.10
N LYS A 24 2.69 -21.37 -8.08
CA LYS A 24 2.84 -20.41 -6.97
C LYS A 24 1.53 -19.62 -6.90
N ARG A 25 0.74 -19.84 -5.85
CA ARG A 25 -0.47 -19.05 -5.59
C ARG A 25 -0.05 -17.59 -5.42
N ASP A 26 -0.69 -16.69 -6.14
CA ASP A 26 -0.55 -15.25 -5.93
C ASP A 26 -1.16 -14.90 -4.57
N ARG A 27 -0.29 -14.64 -3.60
CA ARG A 27 -0.70 -14.21 -2.26
C ARG A 27 -0.85 -12.71 -2.24
N GLN A 28 -1.92 -12.24 -1.61
CA GLN A 28 -2.13 -10.84 -1.28
C GLN A 28 -1.73 -10.60 0.17
N ILE A 29 -1.26 -9.40 0.47
CA ILE A 29 -0.93 -8.94 1.81
C ILE A 29 -1.59 -7.58 2.07
N PHE A 30 -1.96 -7.36 3.33
CA PHE A 30 -2.43 -6.06 3.80
C PHE A 30 -1.26 -5.27 4.36
N LEU A 31 -0.98 -4.11 3.76
CA LEU A 31 0.08 -3.21 4.13
C LEU A 31 -0.52 -1.93 4.73
N ALA A 32 -0.12 -1.58 5.94
CA ALA A 32 -0.40 -0.30 6.57
C ALA A 32 0.80 0.64 6.35
N ILE A 33 0.57 1.77 5.69
CA ILE A 33 1.56 2.81 5.45
C ILE A 33 1.31 3.93 6.46
N CYS A 34 2.23 4.10 7.39
CA CYS A 34 2.22 5.20 8.35
C CYS A 34 3.09 6.34 7.82
N CYS A 35 2.47 7.46 7.46
CA CYS A 35 3.16 8.66 7.07
C CYS A 35 3.48 9.50 8.31
N GLN A 36 4.75 9.84 8.49
CA GLN A 36 5.23 10.72 9.56
C GLN A 36 5.85 11.96 8.95
N VAL A 37 5.53 13.13 9.50
CA VAL A 37 6.09 14.41 9.10
C VAL A 37 6.87 14.95 10.28
N PRO A 38 8.17 15.24 10.14
CA PRO A 38 8.95 15.81 11.22
C PRO A 38 8.31 17.10 11.75
N GLY A 39 8.01 17.12 13.04
CA GLY A 39 7.35 18.25 13.73
C GLY A 39 5.82 18.19 13.74
N GLU A 40 5.19 17.16 13.16
CA GLU A 40 3.75 16.94 13.24
C GLU A 40 3.44 15.82 14.24
N ALA A 41 2.50 16.05 15.16
CA ALA A 41 2.20 15.12 16.24
C ALA A 41 1.38 13.90 15.78
N MET A 42 0.63 14.02 14.69
CA MET A 42 -0.22 12.94 14.18
C MET A 42 0.40 12.30 12.94
N ALA A 43 0.63 10.99 13.02
CA ALA A 43 0.95 10.17 11.86
C ALA A 43 -0.34 9.71 11.19
N SER A 44 -0.51 9.96 9.89
CA SER A 44 -1.62 9.41 9.12
C SER A 44 -1.31 7.96 8.74
N SER A 45 -2.27 7.05 8.85
CA SER A 45 -2.10 5.64 8.49
C SER A 45 -3.10 5.23 7.41
N THR A 46 -2.61 4.65 6.32
CA THR A 46 -3.43 4.17 5.21
C THR A 46 -3.22 2.66 5.03
N GLY A 47 -4.31 1.88 5.00
CA GLY A 47 -4.27 0.45 4.70
C GLY A 47 -4.49 0.19 3.21
N ILE A 48 -3.64 -0.63 2.59
CA ILE A 48 -3.77 -1.06 1.20
C ILE A 48 -3.59 -2.58 1.07
N CYS A 49 -4.30 -3.19 0.12
CA CYS A 49 -4.13 -4.60 -0.22
C CYS A 49 -3.31 -4.71 -1.50
N VAL A 50 -2.20 -5.44 -1.45
CA VAL A 50 -1.24 -5.54 -2.56
C VAL A 50 -0.77 -6.97 -2.75
N HIS A 51 -0.32 -7.30 -3.96
CA HIS A 51 0.28 -8.62 -4.22
C HIS A 51 1.67 -8.72 -3.60
N GLU A 52 2.00 -9.90 -3.07
CA GLU A 52 3.27 -10.14 -2.36
C GLU A 52 4.51 -9.99 -3.28
N LYS A 53 4.32 -10.10 -4.59
CA LYS A 53 5.37 -9.98 -5.61
C LYS A 53 5.69 -8.54 -6.00
N GLU A 54 4.84 -7.58 -5.62
CA GLU A 54 5.04 -6.18 -5.98
C GLU A 54 6.29 -5.61 -5.30
N ILE A 55 6.97 -4.71 -6.01
CA ILE A 55 8.12 -3.97 -5.50
C ILE A 55 7.60 -2.88 -4.57
N LEU A 56 8.18 -2.77 -3.36
CA LEU A 56 7.71 -1.80 -2.36
C LEU A 56 7.76 -0.36 -2.90
N ARG A 57 8.78 0.00 -3.68
CA ARG A 57 8.90 1.32 -4.34
C ARG A 57 7.67 1.67 -5.19
N ASP A 58 7.18 0.72 -5.98
CA ASP A 58 6.07 0.97 -6.91
C ASP A 58 4.76 1.12 -6.13
N VAL A 59 4.56 0.27 -5.12
CA VAL A 59 3.44 0.38 -4.18
C VAL A 59 3.43 1.74 -3.49
N LEU A 60 4.58 2.20 -2.99
CA LEU A 60 4.69 3.50 -2.32
C LEU A 60 4.50 4.67 -3.29
N ASN A 61 4.93 4.56 -4.55
CA ASN A 61 4.68 5.59 -5.56
C ASN A 61 3.20 5.72 -5.90
N VAL A 62 2.49 4.59 -6.05
CA VAL A 62 1.04 4.60 -6.30
C VAL A 62 0.29 5.19 -5.10
N TRP A 63 0.66 4.80 -3.88
CA TRP A 63 0.11 5.40 -2.67
C TRP A 63 0.41 6.91 -2.58
N ALA A 64 1.66 7.31 -2.84
CA ALA A 64 2.07 8.71 -2.80
C ALA A 64 1.30 9.56 -3.82
N ARG A 65 1.00 9.03 -5.02
CA ARG A 65 0.15 9.74 -6.00
C ARG A 65 -1.25 10.02 -5.46
N GLY A 66 -1.81 9.11 -4.65
CA GLY A 66 -3.10 9.33 -3.99
C GLY A 66 -3.04 10.40 -2.91
N VAL A 67 -1.96 10.43 -2.11
CA VAL A 67 -1.81 11.34 -0.96
C VAL A 67 -1.28 12.72 -1.36
N LEU A 68 -0.33 12.77 -2.29
CA LEU A 68 0.39 13.97 -2.72
C LEU A 68 -0.20 14.57 -4.02
N GLN A 69 -1.51 14.42 -4.24
CA GLN A 69 -2.23 15.04 -5.36
C GLN A 69 -1.58 14.76 -6.74
N GLY A 70 -1.23 13.49 -7.00
CA GLY A 70 -0.62 13.04 -8.24
C GLY A 70 0.90 13.08 -8.29
N ARG A 71 1.58 13.59 -7.26
CA ARG A 71 3.05 13.58 -7.18
C ARG A 71 3.59 12.21 -6.78
N SER A 72 4.81 11.92 -7.22
CA SER A 72 5.56 10.75 -6.76
C SER A 72 6.12 10.97 -5.35
N LEU A 73 6.59 9.87 -4.74
CA LEU A 73 7.30 9.94 -3.48
C LEU A 73 8.59 10.80 -3.63
N PRO A 74 8.84 11.80 -2.75
CA PRO A 74 10.05 12.60 -2.77
C PRO A 74 11.32 11.77 -2.59
N SER A 75 12.43 12.20 -3.19
CA SER A 75 13.74 11.56 -3.02
C SER A 75 14.26 11.58 -1.58
N GLU A 76 13.91 12.62 -0.82
CA GLU A 76 14.33 12.76 0.58
C GLU A 76 13.48 11.92 1.53
N ALA A 77 12.39 11.31 1.06
CA ALA A 77 11.51 10.50 1.91
C ALA A 77 12.24 9.23 2.38
N ARG A 78 12.21 8.98 3.68
CA ARG A 78 12.85 7.81 4.29
C ARG A 78 11.82 6.73 4.56
N VAL A 79 12.07 5.52 4.09
CA VAL A 79 11.19 4.36 4.32
C VAL A 79 11.81 3.48 5.37
N LEU A 80 11.10 3.31 6.49
CA LEU A 80 11.59 2.68 7.70
C LEU A 80 10.64 1.54 8.12
N SER A 81 11.21 0.53 8.76
CA SER A 81 10.48 -0.49 9.50
C SER A 81 10.72 -0.27 10.98
N ASN A 82 9.62 -0.10 11.75
CA ASN A 82 9.70 0.06 13.20
C ASN A 82 9.62 -1.32 13.88
N MET A 83 10.76 -2.02 13.94
CA MET A 83 10.87 -3.28 14.66
C MET A 83 11.38 -3.04 16.07
N ARG A 84 10.60 -3.46 17.08
CA ARG A 84 10.97 -3.36 18.51
C ARG A 84 11.37 -1.94 18.93
N GLY A 85 10.69 -0.92 18.40
CA GLY A 85 10.97 0.48 18.73
C GLY A 85 12.23 1.06 18.07
N LYS A 86 12.89 0.32 17.18
CA LYS A 86 14.01 0.82 16.38
C LYS A 86 13.55 1.04 14.94
N ASP A 87 13.84 2.21 14.40
CA ASP A 87 13.58 2.50 13.00
C ASP A 87 14.75 2.01 12.15
N LEU A 88 14.51 0.95 11.38
CA LEU A 88 15.50 0.39 10.45
C LEU A 88 15.20 0.83 9.01
N PRO A 89 16.20 1.29 8.25
CA PRO A 89 16.01 1.62 6.84
C PRO A 89 15.60 0.38 6.06
N LEU A 90 14.58 0.53 5.23
CA LEU A 90 14.03 -0.54 4.43
C LEU A 90 14.47 -0.41 2.96
N ASP A 91 14.86 -1.51 2.35
CA ASP A 91 15.25 -1.53 0.94
C ASP A 91 14.00 -1.58 0.04
N VAL A 92 13.60 -0.41 -0.47
CA VAL A 92 12.42 -0.24 -1.30
C VAL A 92 12.49 -0.94 -2.67
N ARG A 93 13.68 -1.36 -3.10
CA ARG A 93 13.86 -2.05 -4.39
C ARG A 93 13.49 -3.53 -4.31
N LYS A 94 13.30 -4.06 -3.10
CA LYS A 94 12.93 -5.46 -2.89
C LYS A 94 11.42 -5.67 -2.99
N PRO A 95 10.99 -6.86 -3.47
CA PRO A 95 9.60 -7.25 -3.41
C PRO A 95 9.13 -7.45 -1.97
N LEU A 96 7.85 -7.21 -1.73
CA LEU A 96 7.22 -7.32 -0.40
C LEU A 96 7.40 -8.70 0.23
N GLN A 97 7.43 -9.77 -0.59
CA GLN A 97 7.70 -11.14 -0.15
C GLN A 97 8.98 -11.26 0.70
N LEU A 98 10.04 -10.57 0.31
CA LEU A 98 11.33 -10.61 1.01
C LEU A 98 11.34 -9.74 2.26
N LEU A 99 10.61 -8.63 2.22
CA LEU A 99 10.52 -7.67 3.32
C LEU A 99 9.56 -8.12 4.43
N ARG A 100 8.64 -9.05 4.15
CA ARG A 100 7.60 -9.52 5.07
C ARG A 100 8.12 -9.91 6.47
N ARG A 101 9.31 -10.52 6.53
CA ARG A 101 9.93 -10.97 7.81
C ARG A 101 10.52 -9.82 8.62
N SER A 102 10.83 -8.70 7.98
CA SER A 102 11.41 -7.51 8.60
C SER A 102 10.38 -6.43 8.90
N LEU A 103 9.11 -6.64 8.57
CA LEU A 103 8.04 -5.67 8.81
C LEU A 103 7.30 -6.00 10.11
N PRO A 104 7.09 -5.03 11.00
CA PRO A 104 6.21 -5.21 12.14
C PRO A 104 4.78 -5.49 11.67
N VAL A 105 4.06 -6.35 12.40
CA VAL A 105 2.65 -6.62 12.17
C VAL A 105 1.84 -5.94 13.26
N ARG A 106 0.93 -5.04 12.87
CA ARG A 106 0.01 -4.34 13.80
C ARG A 106 -1.41 -4.53 13.30
N LYS A 107 -2.31 -5.00 14.18
CA LYS A 107 -3.72 -5.28 13.84
C LYS A 107 -3.88 -6.18 12.59
N GLY A 108 -2.98 -7.14 12.40
CA GLY A 108 -2.99 -8.04 11.24
C GLY A 108 -2.41 -7.46 9.95
N HIS A 109 -1.93 -6.21 9.94
CA HIS A 109 -1.33 -5.56 8.77
C HIS A 109 0.18 -5.41 8.93
N TYR A 110 0.92 -5.67 7.84
CA TYR A 110 2.35 -5.34 7.79
C TYR A 110 2.49 -3.82 7.78
N THR A 111 3.29 -3.23 8.67
CA THR A 111 3.38 -1.78 8.80
C THR A 111 4.71 -1.27 8.25
N VAL A 112 4.66 -0.22 7.44
CA VAL A 112 5.82 0.53 6.94
C VAL A 112 5.66 1.99 7.36
N THR A 113 6.73 2.59 7.86
CA THR A 113 6.76 4.02 8.21
C THR A 113 7.46 4.79 7.09
N VAL A 114 6.81 5.83 6.58
CA VAL A 114 7.39 6.74 5.59
C VAL A 114 7.55 8.10 6.25
N ILE A 115 8.79 8.55 6.42
CA ILE A 115 9.10 9.90 6.88
C ILE A 115 9.10 10.82 5.66
N MET A 116 8.11 11.71 5.60
CA MET A 116 7.98 12.71 4.54
C MET A 116 8.71 14.01 4.91
N PRO A 117 9.43 14.65 3.97
CA PRO A 117 9.96 15.98 4.20
C PRO A 117 8.80 16.99 4.29
N LYS A 118 8.91 17.96 5.19
CA LYS A 118 7.88 18.99 5.44
C LYS A 118 7.55 19.81 4.19
N GLU A 119 8.50 19.93 3.27
CA GLU A 119 8.35 20.67 2.02
C GLU A 119 7.41 19.98 1.02
N ALA A 120 7.36 18.64 1.03
CA ALA A 120 6.55 17.88 0.08
C ALA A 120 5.04 18.01 0.29
N LEU A 121 4.63 18.35 1.52
CA LEU A 121 3.22 18.51 1.90
C LEU A 121 2.71 19.93 1.73
N ARG A 122 3.58 20.89 1.35
CA ARG A 122 3.10 22.23 1.05
C ARG A 122 2.19 22.14 -0.19
N PRO A 123 0.93 22.57 -0.10
CA PRO A 123 0.13 22.76 -1.30
C PRO A 123 0.94 23.68 -2.20
N VAL A 124 1.17 23.26 -3.45
CA VAL A 124 1.79 24.19 -4.41
C VAL A 124 0.83 25.35 -4.46
N ALA A 125 1.30 26.50 -3.97
CA ALA A 125 0.54 27.74 -4.03
C ALA A 125 0.09 27.87 -5.48
N GLU A 126 -1.22 27.71 -5.67
CA GLU A 126 -1.86 27.85 -6.95
C GLU A 126 -1.37 29.18 -7.53
N PRO A 127 -0.72 29.21 -8.71
CA PRO A 127 -0.27 30.47 -9.28
C PRO A 127 -1.53 31.29 -9.47
N SER A 128 -1.72 32.30 -8.61
CA SER A 128 -2.88 33.17 -8.66
C SER A 128 -3.04 33.62 -10.11
N PRO A 129 -4.19 33.37 -10.76
CA PRO A 129 -4.39 33.82 -12.11
C PRO A 129 -4.27 35.33 -12.07
N LYS A 130 -3.16 35.85 -12.61
CA LYS A 130 -3.01 37.28 -12.88
C LYS A 130 -4.10 37.62 -13.88
N LEU A 131 -5.25 38.05 -13.37
CA LEU A 131 -6.30 38.73 -14.13
C LEU A 131 -5.69 40.01 -14.69
N LYS A 132 -5.05 39.89 -15.85
CA LYS A 132 -4.87 41.01 -16.78
C LYS A 132 -5.97 40.89 -17.83
N ALA A 133 -7.12 41.46 -17.49
CA ALA A 133 -8.04 42.00 -18.47
C ALA A 133 -8.45 43.39 -17.96
N LYS A 134 -7.61 44.38 -18.30
CA LYS A 134 -8.12 45.73 -18.59
C LYS A 134 -9.01 45.53 -19.81
N ASP A 135 -10.30 45.76 -19.72
CA ASP A 135 -11.08 46.26 -20.85
C ASP A 135 -12.42 46.83 -20.39
N ALA A 136 -12.99 47.66 -21.26
CA ALA A 136 -13.71 48.86 -20.93
C ALA A 136 -15.09 48.69 -20.28
N LYS A 137 -15.42 49.70 -19.47
CA LYS A 137 -16.76 50.07 -19.04
C LYS A 137 -17.55 50.61 -20.25
N GLY A 138 -18.60 49.91 -20.71
CA GLY A 138 -19.66 50.54 -21.50
C GLY A 138 -20.58 49.58 -22.28
N PRO A 139 -21.92 49.81 -22.30
CA PRO A 139 -22.92 48.73 -22.34
C PRO A 139 -23.82 48.72 -23.59
N ARG A 140 -24.43 47.56 -23.90
CA ARG A 140 -25.67 47.27 -24.69
C ARG A 140 -25.48 45.90 -25.36
N SER A 141 -26.46 45.02 -25.55
CA SER A 141 -27.89 44.96 -25.28
C SER A 141 -28.31 43.53 -25.64
N SER A 142 -29.17 42.94 -24.80
CA SER A 142 -30.21 41.95 -25.11
C SER A 142 -30.28 41.34 -26.52
N THR A 143 -30.24 40.00 -26.62
CA THR A 143 -31.17 39.26 -27.49
C THR A 143 -31.47 37.88 -26.88
N ALA A 144 -32.76 37.57 -26.80
CA ALA A 144 -33.34 36.32 -26.35
C ALA A 144 -33.13 35.21 -27.38
N GLU A 145 -33.06 33.95 -26.95
CA GLU A 145 -34.02 32.90 -27.34
C GLU A 145 -33.68 31.52 -26.70
N LYS A 146 -34.70 30.93 -26.07
CA LYS A 146 -34.88 29.49 -25.77
C LYS A 146 -35.03 28.70 -27.11
N PRO A 147 -34.94 27.34 -27.21
CA PRO A 147 -35.44 26.36 -26.22
C PRO A 147 -34.74 24.97 -26.12
N LYS A 148 -35.12 24.24 -25.05
CA LYS A 148 -35.37 22.78 -24.92
C LYS A 148 -34.35 21.76 -25.52
N ALA A 149 -33.74 20.96 -24.64
CA ALA A 149 -33.73 19.49 -24.80
C ALA A 149 -33.38 18.79 -23.48
N SER A 150 -34.41 18.24 -22.86
CA SER A 150 -34.39 17.20 -21.85
C SER A 150 -33.73 15.91 -22.36
N VAL A 151 -32.72 15.40 -21.65
CA VAL A 151 -32.33 13.98 -21.74
C VAL A 151 -32.32 13.38 -20.35
N LYS A 152 -33.39 12.63 -20.09
CA LYS A 152 -33.51 11.65 -19.01
C LYS A 152 -32.35 10.64 -19.12
N LYS A 153 -31.65 10.38 -18.02
CA LYS A 153 -30.93 9.11 -17.84
C LYS A 153 -31.41 8.46 -16.56
N ASP A 154 -32.36 7.56 -16.75
CA ASP A 154 -32.71 6.46 -15.88
C ASP A 154 -31.46 5.75 -15.34
N ALA A 155 -31.20 5.89 -14.04
CA ALA A 155 -30.29 5.02 -13.29
C ALA A 155 -31.14 4.03 -12.47
N LYS A 156 -31.70 3.03 -13.15
CA LYS A 156 -32.35 1.87 -12.56
C LYS A 156 -31.33 0.74 -12.45
N LEU A 157 -30.45 0.79 -11.46
CA LEU A 157 -29.66 -0.37 -11.06
C LEU A 157 -30.35 -1.07 -9.90
N LYS A 158 -31.07 -2.14 -10.28
CA LYS A 158 -31.57 -3.18 -9.39
C LYS A 158 -30.38 -3.82 -8.67
N ALA A 159 -30.21 -3.58 -7.39
CA ALA A 159 -29.44 -4.44 -6.50
C ALA A 159 -30.32 -5.63 -6.11
N LYS A 160 -30.16 -6.74 -6.82
CA LYS A 160 -30.64 -8.08 -6.42
C LYS A 160 -29.41 -8.94 -6.17
N ASN A 161 -29.49 -9.77 -5.14
CA ASN A 161 -28.51 -10.70 -4.59
C ASN A 161 -27.50 -10.04 -3.64
N LYS A 162 -27.28 -10.56 -2.43
CA LYS A 162 -27.11 -11.98 -2.16
C LYS A 162 -27.40 -12.31 -0.70
N ASP A 163 -28.52 -12.98 -0.49
CA ASP A 163 -28.75 -13.88 0.64
C ASP A 163 -27.70 -15.00 0.56
N SER A 164 -26.85 -15.10 1.58
CA SER A 164 -25.93 -16.23 1.76
C SER A 164 -25.55 -16.35 3.22
N LYS A 165 -26.39 -17.12 3.91
CA LYS A 165 -25.95 -18.33 4.62
C LYS A 165 -25.16 -18.08 5.90
N GLU A 166 -25.93 -17.70 6.90
CA GLU A 166 -25.83 -18.27 8.24
C GLU A 166 -25.61 -19.79 8.14
N LYS A 167 -24.43 -20.25 8.55
CA LYS A 167 -24.26 -21.64 8.95
C LYS A 167 -23.51 -21.66 10.25
N ASP A 168 -24.34 -21.71 11.27
CA ASP A 168 -24.08 -22.23 12.59
C ASP A 168 -23.14 -23.44 12.55
N GLY A 169 -22.15 -23.39 13.43
CA GLY A 169 -21.06 -24.36 13.53
C GLY A 169 -20.43 -24.29 14.90
N GLN A 170 -21.24 -24.20 15.95
CA GLN A 170 -20.82 -24.57 17.30
C GLN A 170 -20.67 -26.09 17.36
N LYS A 171 -19.44 -26.61 17.53
CA LYS A 171 -19.24 -27.91 18.19
C LYS A 171 -17.82 -28.08 18.75
N ALA A 172 -17.79 -28.07 20.09
CA ALA A 172 -17.03 -28.93 21.01
C ALA A 172 -15.50 -28.73 21.15
N THR A 173 -15.06 -28.36 22.37
CA THR A 173 -14.39 -29.20 23.40
C THR A 173 -12.86 -29.21 23.24
N ALA A 174 -12.12 -28.49 24.09
CA ALA A 174 -11.65 -28.88 25.43
C ALA A 174 -10.35 -29.71 25.41
N GLU A 175 -9.22 -29.06 25.69
CA GLU A 175 -8.03 -29.60 26.39
C GLU A 175 -7.12 -28.40 26.68
N ARG A 176 -7.08 -27.89 27.91
CA ARG A 176 -6.19 -28.30 29.00
C ARG A 176 -4.70 -28.21 28.61
N THR A 177 -4.05 -27.11 28.99
CA THR A 177 -2.67 -27.13 29.48
C THR A 177 -2.51 -25.98 30.48
N GLU A 178 -2.68 -26.35 31.74
CA GLU A 178 -2.13 -25.71 32.93
C GLU A 178 -0.60 -25.65 32.82
N ASN A 179 0.01 -24.75 33.60
CA ASN A 179 1.44 -24.61 33.92
C ASN A 179 2.22 -23.57 33.08
N ASN A 180 2.36 -22.35 33.63
CA ASN A 180 3.68 -21.91 34.11
C ASN A 180 3.57 -20.67 35.02
N SER A 181 3.53 -20.91 36.32
CA SER A 181 3.92 -19.95 37.36
C SER A 181 5.44 -19.86 37.39
N GLY A 182 6.03 -18.73 37.00
CA GLY A 182 7.49 -18.61 36.95
C GLY A 182 8.00 -17.18 36.81
N GLN A 183 8.13 -16.53 37.97
CA GLN A 183 9.11 -15.49 38.30
C GLN A 183 9.05 -14.12 37.59
N GLU A 184 8.60 -13.15 38.38
CA GLU A 184 9.15 -11.78 38.41
C GLU A 184 10.70 -11.79 38.50
N PRO A 185 11.37 -10.96 37.69
CA PRO A 185 12.62 -10.34 38.10
C PRO A 185 12.35 -8.92 38.65
N ARG A 186 12.49 -8.80 39.96
CA ARG A 186 12.80 -7.57 40.68
C ARG A 186 13.86 -6.77 39.91
N LEU A 187 13.56 -5.52 39.56
CA LEU A 187 14.60 -4.52 39.36
C LEU A 187 14.39 -3.35 40.31
N ARG A 188 15.48 -3.11 41.02
CA ARG A 188 15.65 -2.30 42.21
C ARG A 188 15.36 -0.83 41.95
N SER A 189 14.65 -0.24 42.90
CA SER A 189 14.79 1.15 43.31
C SER A 189 16.23 1.44 43.74
N ALA A 190 16.84 2.44 43.10
CA ALA A 190 17.99 3.23 43.56
C ALA A 190 18.05 4.44 42.62
N SER A 191 18.41 5.64 43.01
CA SER A 191 18.58 6.33 44.28
C SER A 191 18.67 7.80 43.87
N ALA A 192 18.31 8.70 44.76
CA ALA A 192 18.46 10.13 44.61
C ALA A 192 19.90 10.54 44.24
N SER A 193 20.03 11.61 43.44
CA SER A 193 21.17 12.52 43.54
C SER A 193 20.69 13.90 43.13
N MET A 194 20.59 14.76 44.16
CA MET A 194 20.46 16.19 44.06
C MET A 194 21.73 16.75 43.44
N ALA A 195 21.60 17.65 42.48
CA ALA A 195 22.67 18.54 42.07
C ALA A 195 22.15 19.97 42.18
N THR A 196 22.47 20.61 43.29
CA THR A 196 22.35 22.06 43.52
C THR A 196 23.70 22.67 43.22
N TRP A 197 23.79 23.55 42.22
CA TRP A 197 25.01 24.31 41.87
C TRP A 197 24.62 25.79 41.64
N PRO A 198 25.59 26.71 41.78
CA PRO A 198 25.52 27.93 42.61
C PRO A 198 24.66 29.08 42.07
#